data_AF-A0A7Y6EVF1-F1
#
_entry.id   AF-A0A7Y6EVF1-F1
#
_cell.length_a   1.000
_cell.length_b   1.000
_cell.length_c   1.000
_cell.angle_alpha   90.00
_cell.angle_beta   90.00
_cell.angle_gamma   90.00
#
_symmetry.space_group_name_H-M   'P 1'
#
loop_
_entity.id
_entity.type
_entity.pdbx_description
1 polymer ?
#
loop_
_entity_poly.entity_id
_entity_poly.type
_entity_poly.pdbx_seq_one_letter_code
_entity_poly.pdbx_strand_id
1 'polypeptide(L)'
;MAPAYWRIYLIVFYVIGVSITTIGKVSIVMYSLILFGILAPTAIAASLFTNDHAQLDQFVNKVRGLAKVMVAVIITALLFKILI
;
A
#
# COMPACT_ATOMS: atom_id res chain seq x y z
N MET A 1 5.94 10.37 19.26
CA MET A 1 7.02 10.53 18.26
C MET A 1 6.96 9.52 17.08
N ALA A 2 5.92 8.68 16.95
CA ALA A 2 5.79 7.69 15.87
C ALA A 2 5.24 8.14 14.47
N PRO A 3 4.59 9.31 14.27
CA PRO A 3 3.92 9.58 12.98
C PRO A 3 4.88 9.92 11.84
N ALA A 4 6.09 10.40 12.12
CA ALA A 4 7.06 10.79 11.09
C ALA A 4 7.55 9.58 10.28
N TYR A 5 7.96 8.50 10.96
CA TYR A 5 8.44 7.27 10.31
C TYR A 5 7.36 6.59 9.47
N TRP A 6 6.12 6.57 9.96
CA TRP A 6 4.99 6.02 9.21
C TRP A 6 4.71 6.84 7.93
N ARG A 7 4.77 8.17 8.01
CA ARG A 7 4.60 9.04 6.83
C ARG A 7 5.73 8.83 5.82
N ILE A 8 6.99 8.76 6.28
CA ILE A 8 8.14 8.50 5.40
C ILE A 8 7.98 7.17 4.68
N TYR A 9 7.59 6.12 5.41
CA TYR A 9 7.33 4.81 4.82
C TYR A 9 6.27 4.86 3.71
N LEU A 10 5.13 5.54 3.96
CA LEU A 10 4.08 5.71 2.95
C LEU A 10 4.56 6.49 1.71
N ILE A 11 5.39 7.52 1.90
CA ILE A 11 5.97 8.30 0.79
C ILE A 11 6.92 7.43 -0.05
N VAL A 12 7.83 6.69 0.60
CA VAL A 12 8.76 5.79 -0.09
C VAL A 12 7.99 4.72 -0.86
N PHE A 13 6.97 4.13 -0.23
CA PHE A 13 6.10 3.13 -0.86
C PHE A 13 5.38 3.70 -2.09
N TYR A 14 4.86 4.93 -2.01
CA TYR A 14 4.26 5.63 -3.15
C TYR A 14 5.26 5.81 -4.30
N VAL A 15 6.45 6.36 -4.02
CA VAL A 15 7.46 6.63 -5.06
C VAL A 15 7.89 5.35 -5.77
N ILE A 16 8.12 4.28 -5.02
CA ILE A 16 8.48 2.96 -5.58
C ILE A 16 7.33 2.41 -6.42
N GLY A 17 6.10 2.46 -5.90
CA GLY A 17 4.92 1.97 -6.60
C GLY A 17 4.70 2.67 -7.94
N VAL A 18 4.78 4.01 -7.95
CA VAL A 18 4.68 4.78 -9.20
C VAL A 18 5.81 4.42 -10.14
N SER A 19 7.07 4.40 -9.68
CA SER A 19 8.23 4.10 -10.52
C SER A 19 8.15 2.73 -11.18
N ILE A 20 7.72 1.71 -10.43
CA ILE A 20 7.59 0.34 -10.95
C ILE A 20 6.46 0.24 -11.98
N THR A 21 5.33 0.93 -11.74
CA THR A 21 4.16 0.87 -12.62
C THR A 21 4.29 1.73 -13.88
N THR A 22 5.08 2.81 -13.84
CA THR A 22 5.29 3.71 -14.99
C THR A 22 6.57 3.39 -15.76
N ILE A 23 7.71 3.23 -15.09
CA ILE A 23 9.04 3.00 -15.71
C ILE A 23 9.35 1.51 -15.80
N GLY A 24 9.06 0.76 -14.72
CA GLY A 24 9.38 -0.66 -14.60
C GLY A 24 8.55 -1.60 -15.48
N LYS A 25 7.64 -1.06 -16.32
CA LYS A 25 6.72 -1.82 -17.21
C LYS A 25 5.83 -2.83 -16.49
N VAL A 26 5.72 -2.76 -15.17
CA VAL A 26 4.80 -3.61 -14.41
C VAL A 26 3.38 -3.12 -14.66
N SER A 27 2.55 -4.01 -15.18
CA SER A 27 1.12 -3.71 -15.36
C SER A 27 0.48 -3.36 -14.02
N ILE A 28 -0.42 -2.37 -14.03
CA ILE A 28 -1.21 -1.95 -12.86
C ILE A 28 -1.96 -3.13 -12.25
N VAL A 29 -2.43 -4.07 -13.09
CA VAL A 29 -3.10 -5.30 -12.63
C VAL A 29 -2.13 -6.18 -11.85
N MET A 30 -0.92 -6.39 -12.38
CA MET A 30 0.11 -7.20 -11.73
C MET A 30 0.57 -6.57 -10.41
N TYR A 31 0.80 -5.24 -10.40
CA TYR A 31 1.09 -4.50 -9.18
C TYR A 31 -0.02 -4.67 -8.12
N SER A 32 -1.27 -4.57 -8.54
CA SER A 32 -2.42 -4.73 -7.63
C SER A 32 -2.49 -6.13 -7.04
N LEU A 33 -2.30 -7.17 -7.86
CA LEU A 33 -2.28 -8.56 -7.39
C LEU A 33 -1.16 -8.82 -6.38
N ILE A 34 0.04 -8.30 -6.61
CA ILE A 34 1.17 -8.43 -5.68
C ILE A 34 0.82 -7.77 -4.34
N LEU A 35 0.27 -6.56 -4.36
CA LEU A 35 -0.09 -5.85 -3.14
C LEU A 35 -1.22 -6.54 -2.36
N PHE A 36 -2.27 -6.98 -3.04
CA PHE A 36 -3.33 -7.75 -2.39
C PHE A 36 -2.80 -9.06 -1.82
N GLY A 37 -1.91 -9.74 -2.55
CA GLY A 37 -1.25 -10.97 -2.11
C GLY A 37 -0.40 -10.81 -0.86
N ILE A 38 0.09 -9.60 -0.55
CA ILE A 38 0.85 -9.31 0.67
C ILE A 38 -0.07 -8.80 1.79
N LEU A 39 -1.00 -7.90 1.47
CA LEU A 39 -1.86 -7.25 2.47
C LEU A 39 -2.93 -8.19 3.06
N ALA A 40 -3.50 -9.09 2.25
CA ALA A 40 -4.52 -10.02 2.73
C ALA A 40 -3.97 -11.01 3.78
N PRO A 41 -2.87 -11.77 3.54
CA PRO A 41 -2.36 -12.71 4.54
C PRO A 41 -1.82 -11.99 5.78
N THR A 42 -1.23 -10.80 5.65
CA THR A 42 -0.79 -10.02 6.81
C THR A 42 -1.96 -9.53 7.66
N ALA A 43 -3.08 -9.14 7.04
CA ALA A 43 -4.29 -8.78 7.77
C ALA A 43 -4.94 -9.97 8.48
N ILE A 44 -4.99 -11.13 7.82
CA ILE A 44 -5.50 -12.37 8.42
C ILE A 44 -4.62 -12.78 9.61
N ALA A 45 -3.29 -12.77 9.45
CA ALA A 45 -2.36 -13.09 10.52
C ALA A 45 -2.51 -12.13 11.72
N ALA A 46 -2.59 -10.82 11.46
CA ALA A 46 -2.81 -9.83 12.53
C ALA A 46 -4.11 -10.10 13.29
N SER A 47 -5.20 -10.42 12.59
CA SER A 47 -6.49 -10.75 13.21
C SER A 47 -6.47 -12.05 14.01
N LEU A 48 -5.67 -13.04 13.60
CA LEU A 48 -5.65 -14.36 14.24
C LEU A 48 -4.73 -14.41 15.46
N PHE A 49 -3.63 -13.66 15.44
CA PHE A 49 -2.60 -13.71 16.48
C PHE A 49 -2.65 -12.52 17.48
N THR A 50 -3.49 -11.52 17.24
CA THR A 50 -3.62 -10.34 18.12
C THR A 50 -4.94 -10.39 18.89
N ASN A 51 -4.86 -10.63 20.20
CA ASN A 51 -6.03 -10.58 21.09
C ASN A 51 -6.31 -9.18 21.68
N ASP A 52 -5.40 -8.22 21.47
CA ASP A 52 -5.54 -6.84 21.92
C ASP A 52 -6.26 -6.00 20.84
N HIS A 53 -7.50 -5.60 21.13
CA HIS A 53 -8.32 -4.79 20.24
C HIS A 53 -7.67 -3.44 19.89
N ALA A 54 -6.91 -2.83 20.81
CA ALA A 54 -6.25 -1.55 20.53
C ALA A 54 -5.12 -1.70 19.50
N GLN A 55 -4.40 -2.83 19.54
CA GLN A 55 -3.36 -3.13 18.54
C GLN A 55 -3.97 -3.49 17.19
N LEU A 56 -5.09 -4.21 17.20
CA LEU A 56 -5.84 -4.53 15.98
C LEU A 56 -6.36 -3.25 15.31
N ASP A 57 -6.91 -2.30 16.07
CA ASP A 57 -7.38 -1.01 15.55
C ASP A 57 -6.23 -0.18 14.95
N GLN A 58 -5.07 -0.15 15.60
CA GLN A 58 -3.88 0.50 15.07
C GLN A 58 -3.39 -0.17 13.77
N PHE A 59 -3.44 -1.50 13.71
CA PHE A 59 -3.07 -2.25 12.52
C PHE A 59 -4.04 -1.96 11.36
N VAL A 60 -5.35 -2.00 11.60
CA VAL A 60 -6.38 -1.67 10.60
C VAL A 60 -6.18 -0.26 10.06
N ASN A 61 -5.86 0.70 10.93
CA ASN A 61 -5.55 2.08 10.51
C ASN A 61 -4.30 2.16 9.62
N LYS A 62 -3.25 1.38 9.90
CA LYS A 62 -2.06 1.29 9.04
C LYS A 62 -2.39 0.67 7.68
N VAL A 63 -3.15 -0.42 7.65
CA VAL A 63 -3.60 -1.06 6.40
C VAL A 63 -4.46 -0.10 5.58
N ARG A 64 -5.37 0.64 6.22
CA ARG A 64 -6.18 1.68 5.55
C ARG A 64 -5.30 2.78 4.95
N GLY A 65 -4.24 3.18 5.63
CA GLY A 65 -3.24 4.13 5.12
C GLY A 65 -2.54 3.60 3.86
N LEU A 66 -2.08 2.35 3.88
CA LEU A 66 -1.46 1.69 2.74
C LEU A 66 -2.42 1.54 1.55
N ALA A 67 -3.68 1.16 1.80
CA ALA A 67 -4.69 1.06 0.76
C ALA A 67 -4.93 2.40 0.05
N LYS A 68 -4.97 3.51 0.79
CA LYS A 68 -5.08 4.85 0.20
C LYS A 68 -3.88 5.19 -0.69
N VAL A 69 -2.66 4.85 -0.27
CA VAL A 69 -1.46 5.07 -1.07
C VAL A 69 -1.46 4.19 -2.32
N MET A 70 -1.88 2.93 -2.22
CA MET A 70 -2.04 2.04 -3.37
C MET A 70 -2.99 2.64 -4.42
N VAL A 71 -4.14 3.16 -3.99
CA VAL A 71 -5.08 3.85 -4.89
C VAL A 71 -4.41 5.06 -5.55
N ALA A 72 -3.65 5.85 -4.79
CA ALA A 72 -2.91 6.99 -5.35
C ALA A 72 -1.89 6.55 -6.42
N VAL A 73 -1.14 5.45 -6.19
CA VAL A 73 -0.22 4.88 -7.19
C VAL A 73 -0.98 4.49 -8.46
N ILE A 74 -2.12 3.80 -8.33
CA ILE A 74 -2.94 3.37 -9.46
C ILE A 74 -3.42 4.58 -10.28
N ILE A 75 -3.96 5.60 -9.61
CA ILE A 75 -4.43 6.83 -10.28
C ILE A 75 -3.27 7.50 -11.01
N THR A 76 -2.13 7.69 -10.36
CA THR A 76 -0.94 8.31 -10.99
C THR A 76 -0.45 7.49 -12.19
N ALA A 77 -0.40 6.16 -12.08
CA ALA A 77 0.01 5.29 -13.18
C ALA A 77 -0.95 5.37 -14.38
N LEU A 78 -2.26 5.46 -14.12
CA LEU A 78 -3.27 5.67 -15.17
C LEU A 78 -3.12 7.03 -15.84
N LEU A 79 -2.90 8.10 -15.07
CA LEU A 79 -2.67 9.43 -15.62
C LEU A 79 -1.44 9.47 -16.53
N PHE A 80 -0.34 8.83 -16.12
CA PHE A 80 0.86 8.72 -16.96
C PHE A 80 0.59 7.97 -18.27
N LYS A 81 -0.23 6.91 -18.24
CA LYS A 81 -0.63 6.18 -19.45
C LYS A 81 -1.55 6.97 -20.39
N ILE A 82 -2.24 8.00 -19.91
CA ILE A 82 -3.10 8.87 -20.74
C ILE A 82 -2.28 10.02 -21.34
N LEU A 83 -1.26 10.49 -20.63
CA LEU A 83 -0.41 11.61 -21.02
C LEU A 83 0.70 11.24 -22.03
N ILE A 84 1.09 9.97 -22.08
CA ILE A 84 2.11 9.41 -22.98
C ILE A 84 1.42 8.49 -23.98
#